data_AF-A0A9D1RC17-F1
#
_entry.id   AF-A0A9D1RC17-F1
#
_cell.length_a   1.000
_cell.length_b   1.000
_cell.length_c   1.000
_cell.angle_alpha   90.00
_cell.angle_beta   90.00
_cell.angle_gamma   90.00
#
_symmetry.space_group_name_H-M   'P 1'
#
loop_
_entity.id
_entity.type
_entity.pdbx_description
1 polymer ?
#
loop_
_entity_poly.entity_id
_entity_poly.type
_entity_poly.pdbx_seq_one_letter_code
_entity_poly.pdbx_strand_id
1 'polypeptide(L)'
;MAAIQEARDKNGSVVKKGDNIQITAKKEIAAEVLLDQKTQKGEYVFLSFRVENHQPSKDVSVTINGIKNKLSSTDTEYYNNNEIFHYTFAVREETQKLAVRFGEGDYELRQVSCRVGLLDETKNAALYKNPADLKLSASGNGYAGEVQAETDQWMITSIPFDDSLKIYVDGTQVETVRVNGGFAGARVSKGAHRIELRYQAPGSGIGLGLSAAAAITGGIWVILSRKTSIPQHGGARSKQSAVILTGSAGSGNISAALILEKESC
;
A
#
# COMPACT_ATOMS: atom_id res chain seq x y z
N MET A 1 28.82 -4.55 -13.91
CA MET A 1 27.94 -3.61 -13.19
C MET A 1 27.88 -2.32 -13.97
N ALA A 2 26.67 -1.80 -14.22
CA ALA A 2 26.55 -0.50 -14.82
C ALA A 2 27.31 0.55 -14.01
N ALA A 3 28.03 1.43 -14.70
CA ALA A 3 28.91 2.42 -14.07
C ALA A 3 28.36 3.82 -14.28
N ILE A 4 28.07 4.54 -13.20
CA ILE A 4 27.88 5.99 -13.24
C ILE A 4 29.24 6.61 -13.56
N GLN A 5 29.32 7.34 -14.66
CA GLN A 5 30.54 8.00 -15.08
C GLN A 5 30.82 9.23 -14.21
N GLU A 6 32.10 9.44 -13.92
CA GLU A 6 32.55 10.69 -13.32
C GLU A 6 32.34 11.84 -14.29
N ALA A 7 32.01 13.00 -13.74
CA ALA A 7 31.78 14.22 -14.49
C ALA A 7 32.25 15.41 -13.68
N ARG A 8 32.78 16.44 -14.34
CA ARG A 8 33.14 17.70 -13.70
C ARG A 8 32.95 18.84 -14.68
N ASP A 9 32.27 19.88 -14.22
CA ASP A 9 32.09 21.11 -14.98
C ASP A 9 32.03 22.32 -14.03
N LYS A 10 31.63 23.48 -14.55
CA LYS A 10 31.46 24.70 -13.73
C LYS A 10 30.36 24.60 -12.66
N ASN A 11 29.43 23.66 -12.81
CA ASN A 11 28.30 23.45 -11.92
C ASN A 11 28.64 22.48 -10.78
N GLY A 12 29.68 21.64 -10.90
CA GLY A 12 30.09 20.75 -9.81
C GLY A 12 30.91 19.55 -10.25
N SER A 13 30.84 18.48 -9.47
CA SER A 13 31.48 17.20 -9.80
C SER A 13 30.70 15.98 -9.31
N VAL A 14 30.82 14.91 -10.07
CA VAL A 14 30.42 13.53 -9.78
C VAL A 14 31.70 12.71 -9.74
N VAL A 15 32.04 12.12 -8.59
CA VAL A 15 33.32 11.43 -8.37
C VAL A 15 33.08 10.08 -7.72
N LYS A 16 33.74 9.04 -8.20
CA LYS A 16 33.66 7.72 -7.57
C LYS A 16 34.60 7.64 -6.37
N LYS A 17 34.09 7.20 -5.22
CA LYS A 17 34.84 6.96 -3.98
C LYS A 17 34.62 5.52 -3.53
N GLY A 18 35.53 4.62 -3.91
CA GLY A 18 35.32 3.18 -3.70
C GLY A 18 34.09 2.70 -4.49
N ASP A 19 33.10 2.14 -3.79
CA ASP A 19 31.84 1.68 -4.38
C ASP A 19 30.75 2.76 -4.41
N ASN A 20 31.00 3.91 -3.80
CA ASN A 20 30.05 5.02 -3.71
C ASN A 20 30.32 6.09 -4.76
N ILE A 21 29.32 6.91 -5.04
CA ILE A 21 29.43 8.09 -5.93
C ILE A 21 29.14 9.34 -5.12
N GLN A 22 30.12 10.23 -5.00
CA GLN A 22 29.96 11.54 -4.39
C GLN A 22 29.50 12.55 -5.44
N ILE A 23 28.45 13.30 -5.12
CA ILE A 23 28.00 14.45 -5.89
C ILE A 23 28.20 15.70 -5.05
N THR A 24 28.80 16.72 -5.67
CA THR A 24 28.87 18.08 -5.13
C THR A 24 28.49 19.02 -6.28
N ALA A 25 27.25 19.51 -6.26
CA ALA A 25 26.64 20.24 -7.35
C ALA A 25 26.08 21.59 -6.86
N LYS A 26 26.58 22.70 -7.42
CA LYS A 26 26.05 24.07 -7.24
C LYS A 26 24.83 24.34 -8.12
N LYS A 27 24.73 23.62 -9.23
CA LYS A 27 23.60 23.55 -10.16
C LYS A 27 23.58 22.14 -10.75
N GLU A 28 22.54 21.84 -11.51
CA GLU A 28 22.44 20.54 -12.18
C GLU A 28 23.71 20.20 -12.98
N ILE A 29 24.22 18.99 -12.80
CA ILE A 29 25.35 18.43 -13.53
C ILE A 29 24.90 17.19 -14.33
N ALA A 30 25.30 17.14 -15.60
CA ALA A 30 25.00 16.02 -16.48
C ALA A 30 26.10 14.96 -16.43
N ALA A 31 25.71 13.69 -16.51
CA ALA A 31 26.59 12.53 -16.56
C ALA A 31 25.93 11.39 -17.36
N GLU A 32 26.61 10.25 -17.47
CA GLU A 32 26.09 9.05 -18.11
C GLU A 32 26.15 7.85 -17.16
N VAL A 33 25.17 6.96 -17.25
CA VAL A 33 25.29 5.57 -16.77
C VAL A 33 25.62 4.69 -17.95
N LEU A 34 26.74 3.98 -17.88
CA LEU A 34 27.10 2.92 -18.82
C LEU A 34 26.46 1.61 -18.39
N LEU A 35 25.60 1.05 -19.22
CA LEU A 35 25.10 -0.31 -19.05
C LEU A 35 26.21 -1.32 -19.40
N ASP A 36 26.19 -2.48 -18.73
CA ASP A 36 27.16 -3.56 -18.94
C ASP A 36 27.15 -4.12 -20.36
N GLN A 37 25.96 -4.12 -20.96
CA GLN A 37 25.72 -4.57 -22.31
C GLN A 37 24.67 -3.67 -22.96
N LYS A 38 24.67 -3.67 -24.29
CA LYS A 38 23.60 -3.03 -25.04
C LYS A 38 22.27 -3.72 -24.78
N THR A 39 21.22 -2.93 -24.69
CA THR A 39 19.86 -3.43 -24.49
C THR A 39 19.33 -4.09 -25.75
N GLN A 40 18.54 -5.14 -25.57
CA GLN A 40 17.77 -5.81 -26.61
C GLN A 40 16.34 -5.30 -26.65
N LYS A 41 15.63 -5.59 -27.75
CA LYS A 41 14.22 -5.22 -27.90
C LYS A 41 13.36 -5.80 -26.76
N GLY A 42 12.58 -4.94 -26.11
CA GLY A 42 11.67 -5.32 -25.03
C GLY A 42 12.31 -5.39 -23.64
N GLU A 43 13.60 -5.08 -23.52
CA GLU A 43 14.27 -5.03 -22.22
C GLU A 43 13.95 -3.74 -21.43
N TYR A 44 13.90 -3.92 -20.12
CA TYR A 44 13.77 -2.86 -19.14
C TYR A 44 15.09 -2.70 -18.38
N VAL A 45 15.39 -1.45 -18.02
CA VAL A 45 16.46 -1.16 -17.05
C VAL A 45 15.83 -0.96 -15.68
N PHE A 46 16.38 -1.67 -14.70
CA PHE A 46 16.11 -1.52 -13.28
C PHE A 46 17.35 -0.92 -12.63
N LEU A 47 17.26 0.33 -12.20
CA LEU A 47 18.35 1.04 -11.54
C LEU A 47 17.89 1.49 -10.16
N SER A 48 18.68 1.21 -9.14
CA SER A 48 18.42 1.68 -7.79
C SER A 48 19.69 2.06 -7.04
N PHE A 49 19.59 3.03 -6.17
CA PHE A 49 20.65 3.43 -5.25
C PHE A 49 20.07 4.15 -4.04
N ARG A 50 20.78 4.05 -2.92
CA ARG A 50 20.49 4.85 -1.72
C ARG A 50 21.10 6.23 -1.88
N VAL A 51 20.38 7.26 -1.47
CA VAL A 51 20.82 8.66 -1.44
C VAL A 51 21.08 9.05 0.00
N GLU A 52 22.33 9.36 0.32
CA GLU A 52 22.71 9.98 1.61
C GLU A 52 22.87 11.48 1.41
N ASN A 53 21.93 12.27 1.94
CA ASN A 53 21.94 13.72 1.81
C ASN A 53 22.77 14.36 2.93
N HIS A 54 23.85 15.05 2.57
CA HIS A 54 24.69 15.76 3.54
C HIS A 54 24.14 17.15 3.90
N GLN A 55 23.08 17.60 3.24
CA GLN A 55 22.35 18.84 3.53
C GLN A 55 20.84 18.55 3.69
N PRO A 56 20.39 17.94 4.81
CA PRO A 56 19.00 17.48 4.98
C PRO A 56 17.93 18.56 4.83
N SER A 57 18.27 19.83 5.09
CA SER A 57 17.40 20.98 4.88
C SER A 57 17.19 21.36 3.41
N LYS A 58 17.84 20.67 2.46
CA LYS A 58 17.68 20.87 1.02
C LYS A 58 17.18 19.61 0.34
N ASP A 59 16.38 19.83 -0.69
CA ASP A 59 15.95 18.78 -1.59
C ASP A 59 17.12 18.20 -2.38
N VAL A 60 17.10 16.87 -2.58
CA VAL A 60 17.98 16.20 -3.54
C VAL A 60 17.13 15.62 -4.65
N SER A 61 17.58 15.76 -5.90
CA SER A 61 16.92 15.10 -7.01
C SER A 61 17.91 14.55 -8.02
N VAL A 62 17.56 13.40 -8.60
CA VAL A 62 18.33 12.77 -9.66
C VAL A 62 17.36 12.42 -10.78
N THR A 63 17.72 12.76 -12.02
CA THR A 63 16.92 12.46 -13.20
C THR A 63 17.68 11.50 -14.08
N ILE A 64 17.07 10.37 -14.40
CA ILE A 64 17.68 9.32 -15.22
C ILE A 64 16.75 9.04 -16.38
N ASN A 65 17.26 9.17 -17.60
CA ASN A 65 16.49 8.98 -18.82
C ASN A 65 15.17 9.77 -18.84
N GLY A 66 15.19 10.99 -18.31
CA GLY A 66 14.02 11.88 -18.22
C GLY A 66 13.09 11.65 -17.02
N ILE A 67 13.26 10.57 -16.26
CA ILE A 67 12.47 10.29 -15.05
C ILE A 67 13.19 10.90 -13.85
N LYS A 68 12.51 11.77 -13.12
CA LYS A 68 13.05 12.46 -11.94
C LYS A 68 12.57 11.79 -10.65
N ASN A 69 13.51 11.52 -9.75
CA ASN A 69 13.22 11.10 -8.39
C ASN A 69 13.78 12.14 -7.40
N LYS A 70 13.14 12.29 -6.24
CA LYS A 70 13.40 13.36 -5.27
C LYS A 70 13.33 12.85 -3.83
N LEU A 71 14.30 13.26 -3.03
CA LEU A 71 14.29 13.20 -1.57
C LEU A 71 14.02 14.63 -1.11
N SER A 72 12.90 14.85 -0.43
CA SER A 72 12.52 16.18 0.04
C SER A 72 13.40 16.62 1.21
N SER A 73 13.56 17.92 1.39
CA SER A 73 14.11 18.49 2.61
C SER A 73 13.33 18.04 3.85
N THR A 74 14.04 17.81 4.95
CA THR A 74 13.44 17.49 6.26
C THR A 74 12.62 18.65 6.84
N ASP A 75 12.85 19.87 6.35
CA ASP A 75 12.16 21.08 6.81
C ASP A 75 10.80 21.28 6.11
N THR A 76 10.46 20.42 5.15
CA THR A 76 9.17 20.45 4.47
C THR A 76 8.07 19.83 5.32
N GLU A 77 6.84 20.34 5.21
CA GLU A 77 5.67 19.81 5.91
C GLU A 77 5.42 18.32 5.60
N TYR A 78 5.84 17.88 4.41
CA TYR A 78 5.71 16.50 3.94
C TYR A 78 7.06 15.93 3.54
N TYR A 79 7.89 15.61 4.52
CA TYR A 79 9.12 14.85 4.30
C TYR A 79 8.78 13.43 3.81
N ASN A 80 9.28 13.08 2.63
CA ASN A 80 8.87 11.87 1.92
C ASN A 80 9.63 10.59 2.31
N ASN A 81 10.66 10.67 3.16
CA ASN A 81 11.51 9.53 3.56
C ASN A 81 12.05 8.69 2.38
N ASN A 82 12.17 9.27 1.19
CA ASN A 82 12.50 8.55 -0.04
C ASN A 82 14.01 8.40 -0.21
N GLU A 83 14.65 7.67 0.69
CA GLU A 83 16.11 7.50 0.72
C GLU A 83 16.64 6.54 -0.36
N ILE A 84 15.76 5.78 -1.02
CA ILE A 84 16.15 4.83 -2.06
C ILE A 84 15.43 5.20 -3.35
N PHE A 85 16.20 5.65 -4.33
CA PHE A 85 15.63 5.96 -5.63
C PHE A 85 15.56 4.70 -6.46
N HIS A 86 14.36 4.39 -6.95
CA HIS A 86 14.11 3.32 -7.90
C HIS A 86 13.75 3.90 -9.27
N TYR A 87 14.34 3.37 -10.32
CA TYR A 87 14.01 3.67 -11.70
C TYR A 87 13.77 2.38 -12.47
N THR A 88 12.62 2.33 -13.13
CA THR A 88 12.25 1.25 -14.05
C THR A 88 11.70 1.89 -15.32
N PHE A 89 12.31 1.60 -16.46
CA PHE A 89 11.83 2.10 -17.74
C PHE A 89 12.26 1.19 -18.88
N ALA A 90 11.40 1.13 -19.91
CA ALA A 90 11.74 0.50 -21.17
C ALA A 90 12.82 1.34 -21.86
N VAL A 91 13.79 0.67 -22.48
CA VAL A 91 14.87 1.32 -23.21
C VAL A 91 14.84 0.86 -24.66
N ARG A 92 15.23 1.74 -25.58
CA ARG A 92 15.36 1.38 -26.99
C ARG A 92 16.42 0.29 -27.15
N GLU A 93 16.25 -0.56 -28.15
CA GLU A 93 17.27 -1.53 -28.55
C GLU A 93 18.61 -0.83 -28.86
N GLU A 94 19.72 -1.53 -28.66
CA GLU A 94 21.10 -1.06 -28.84
C GLU A 94 21.54 0.08 -27.91
N THR A 95 20.78 0.40 -26.85
CA THR A 95 21.17 1.45 -25.89
C THR A 95 22.21 0.92 -24.92
N GLN A 96 23.32 1.64 -24.78
CA GLN A 96 24.37 1.34 -23.79
C GLN A 96 24.56 2.47 -22.78
N LYS A 97 24.11 3.68 -23.11
CA LYS A 97 24.33 4.89 -22.33
C LYS A 97 23.00 5.49 -21.93
N LEU A 98 22.85 5.80 -20.65
CA LEU A 98 21.68 6.50 -20.13
C LEU A 98 22.10 7.88 -19.65
N ALA A 99 21.38 8.92 -20.09
CA ALA A 99 21.60 10.27 -19.60
C ALA A 99 21.18 10.37 -18.13
N VAL A 100 22.05 10.95 -17.30
CA VAL A 100 21.79 11.26 -15.90
C VAL A 100 21.98 12.75 -15.67
N ARG A 101 21.10 13.33 -14.87
CA ARG A 101 21.21 14.71 -14.37
C ARG A 101 21.10 14.67 -12.86
N PHE A 102 22.16 15.10 -12.20
CA PHE A 102 22.24 15.22 -10.75
C PHE A 102 21.86 16.65 -10.38
N GLY A 103 20.80 16.82 -9.59
CA GLY A 103 20.37 18.12 -9.10
C GLY A 103 21.38 18.73 -8.14
N GLU A 104 21.20 20.02 -7.86
CA GLU A 104 21.98 20.76 -6.85
C GLU A 104 21.98 20.01 -5.51
N GLY A 105 23.13 20.03 -4.82
CA GLY A 105 23.27 19.45 -3.48
C GLY A 105 24.67 18.90 -3.22
N ASP A 106 24.87 18.46 -1.98
CA ASP A 106 25.99 17.63 -1.56
C ASP A 106 25.42 16.32 -1.00
N TYR A 107 25.65 15.23 -1.71
CA TYR A 107 25.10 13.93 -1.37
C TYR A 107 25.95 12.80 -1.94
N GLU A 108 25.77 11.61 -1.38
CA GLU A 108 26.43 10.38 -1.80
C GLU A 108 25.39 9.36 -2.27
N LEU A 109 25.70 8.66 -3.37
CA LEU A 109 24.95 7.50 -3.81
C LEU A 109 25.66 6.24 -3.35
N ARG A 110 24.92 5.36 -2.68
CA ARG A 110 25.41 4.08 -2.17
C ARG A 110 24.61 2.92 -2.75
N GLN A 111 25.22 1.74 -2.71
CA GLN A 111 24.56 0.48 -3.09
C GLN A 111 23.95 0.55 -4.50
N VAL A 112 24.69 1.12 -5.45
CA VAL A 112 24.23 1.27 -6.84
C VAL A 112 24.04 -0.11 -7.46
N SER A 113 22.81 -0.41 -7.85
CA SER A 113 22.42 -1.65 -8.51
C SER A 113 21.74 -1.32 -9.83
N CYS A 114 22.25 -1.90 -10.91
CA CYS A 114 21.65 -1.77 -12.23
C CYS A 114 21.52 -3.15 -12.86
N ARG A 115 20.32 -3.46 -13.34
CA ARG A 115 20.00 -4.73 -14.00
C ARG A 115 19.23 -4.42 -15.27
N VAL A 116 19.49 -5.22 -16.30
CA VAL A 116 18.73 -5.21 -17.54
C VAL A 116 18.01 -6.55 -17.63
N GLY A 117 16.75 -6.54 -18.03
CA GLY A 117 15.99 -7.78 -18.17
C GLY A 117 14.72 -7.63 -18.98
N LEU A 118 14.27 -8.74 -19.56
CA LEU A 118 12.99 -8.87 -20.21
C LEU A 118 11.88 -9.06 -19.16
N LEU A 119 10.77 -8.37 -19.35
CA LEU A 119 9.50 -8.69 -18.68
C LEU A 119 8.75 -9.73 -19.53
N ASP A 120 9.30 -10.94 -19.60
CA ASP A 120 8.67 -12.05 -20.33
C ASP A 120 7.76 -12.83 -19.38
N GLU A 121 6.45 -12.56 -19.46
CA GLU A 121 5.44 -13.24 -18.66
C GLU A 121 5.45 -14.76 -18.85
N THR A 122 5.83 -15.26 -20.04
CA THR A 122 5.87 -16.71 -20.30
C THR A 122 7.02 -17.38 -19.54
N LYS A 123 8.16 -16.71 -19.41
CA LYS A 123 9.27 -17.17 -18.56
C LYS A 123 8.95 -17.00 -17.08
N ASN A 124 8.25 -15.93 -16.70
CA ASN A 124 7.85 -15.69 -15.32
C ASN A 124 6.77 -16.68 -14.84
N ALA A 125 5.90 -17.16 -15.73
CA ALA A 125 4.91 -18.19 -15.41
C ALA A 125 5.57 -19.47 -14.86
N ALA A 126 6.74 -19.84 -15.38
CA ALA A 126 7.50 -20.99 -14.91
C ALA A 126 8.09 -20.81 -13.49
N LEU A 127 8.16 -19.57 -12.97
CA LEU A 127 8.59 -19.30 -11.60
C LEU A 127 7.50 -19.61 -10.57
N TYR A 128 6.22 -19.55 -10.96
CA TYR A 128 5.11 -19.92 -10.10
C TYR A 128 4.89 -21.43 -10.15
N LYS A 129 5.38 -22.12 -9.14
CA LYS A 129 5.18 -23.56 -8.98
C LYS A 129 3.98 -23.81 -8.08
N ASN A 130 3.11 -24.73 -8.49
CA ASN A 130 1.98 -25.22 -7.70
C ASN A 130 0.99 -24.12 -7.27
N PRO A 131 0.33 -23.42 -8.22
CA PRO A 131 -0.66 -22.42 -7.88
C PRO A 131 -1.80 -23.06 -7.08
N ALA A 132 -2.08 -22.50 -5.90
CA ALA A 132 -3.21 -22.90 -5.07
C ALA A 132 -4.39 -21.97 -5.33
N ASP A 133 -5.56 -22.56 -5.63
CA ASP A 133 -6.82 -21.82 -5.74
C ASP A 133 -7.44 -21.70 -4.34
N LEU A 134 -7.18 -20.58 -3.67
CA LEU A 134 -7.71 -20.30 -2.34
C LEU A 134 -9.07 -19.62 -2.47
N LYS A 135 -10.11 -20.24 -1.93
CA LYS A 135 -11.48 -19.75 -1.98
C LYS A 135 -11.84 -19.02 -0.71
N LEU A 136 -12.78 -18.09 -0.80
CA LEU A 136 -13.33 -17.42 0.38
C LEU A 136 -13.88 -18.49 1.35
N SER A 137 -13.42 -18.42 2.61
CA SER A 137 -13.91 -19.30 3.67
C SER A 137 -15.41 -19.07 3.92
N ALA A 138 -16.11 -20.12 4.36
CA ALA A 138 -17.55 -20.03 4.65
C ALA A 138 -17.89 -18.97 5.72
N SER A 139 -16.96 -18.69 6.64
CA SER A 139 -17.06 -17.63 7.65
C SER A 139 -16.78 -16.23 7.11
N GLY A 140 -16.30 -16.08 5.88
CA GLY A 140 -16.01 -14.80 5.24
C GLY A 140 -14.80 -14.04 5.82
N ASN A 141 -14.08 -14.62 6.77
CA ASN A 141 -12.98 -13.98 7.51
C ASN A 141 -11.58 -14.33 6.94
N GLY A 142 -11.53 -14.89 5.73
CA GLY A 142 -10.30 -15.44 5.19
C GLY A 142 -10.48 -16.27 3.92
N TYR A 143 -9.36 -16.78 3.42
CA TYR A 143 -9.29 -17.66 2.24
C TYR A 143 -8.74 -19.03 2.64
N ALA A 144 -9.21 -20.10 2.02
CA ALA A 144 -8.75 -21.46 2.29
C ALA A 144 -8.70 -22.31 1.02
N GLY A 145 -7.78 -23.26 0.98
CA GLY A 145 -7.67 -24.22 -0.12
C GLY A 145 -6.57 -25.24 0.12
N GLU A 146 -6.47 -26.21 -0.79
CA GLU A 146 -5.48 -27.27 -0.74
C GLU A 146 -4.27 -26.89 -1.61
N VAL A 147 -3.07 -27.19 -1.12
CA VAL A 147 -1.82 -27.04 -1.86
C VAL A 147 -1.05 -28.35 -1.87
N GLN A 148 -0.47 -28.69 -3.01
CA GLN A 148 0.49 -29.78 -3.12
C GLN A 148 1.90 -29.20 -3.17
N ALA A 149 2.69 -29.47 -2.14
CA ALA A 149 4.10 -29.12 -2.08
C ALA A 149 4.98 -30.28 -2.55
N GLU A 150 5.82 -30.02 -3.54
CA GLU A 150 6.75 -31.03 -4.10
C GLU A 150 7.99 -31.22 -3.22
N THR A 151 8.38 -30.15 -2.51
CA THR A 151 9.54 -30.07 -1.63
C THR A 151 9.23 -29.16 -0.45
N ASP A 152 10.12 -29.09 0.54
CA ASP A 152 10.05 -28.09 1.58
C ASP A 152 10.30 -26.70 0.97
N GLN A 153 9.23 -25.93 0.81
CA GLN A 153 9.22 -24.75 -0.04
C GLN A 153 8.55 -23.55 0.64
N TRP A 154 8.68 -22.39 0.00
CA TRP A 154 7.94 -21.19 0.38
C TRP A 154 6.58 -21.19 -0.31
N MET A 155 5.53 -21.01 0.47
CA MET A 155 4.25 -20.53 -0.05
C MET A 155 4.28 -19.00 -0.07
N ILE A 156 3.95 -18.41 -1.21
CA ILE A 156 3.94 -16.97 -1.43
C ILE A 156 2.54 -16.57 -1.88
N THR A 157 1.99 -15.53 -1.28
CA THR A 157 0.69 -14.96 -1.69
C THR A 157 0.89 -13.69 -2.50
N SER A 158 -0.15 -13.29 -3.25
CA SER A 158 -0.25 -11.94 -3.81
C SER A 158 -0.74 -10.90 -2.79
N ILE A 159 -1.00 -11.31 -1.54
CA ILE A 159 -1.50 -10.45 -0.48
C ILE A 159 -0.29 -9.77 0.19
N PRO A 160 -0.30 -8.43 0.35
CA PRO A 160 0.74 -7.73 1.09
C PRO A 160 0.90 -8.29 2.51
N PHE A 161 2.12 -8.28 3.01
CA PHE A 161 2.40 -8.63 4.40
C PHE A 161 1.75 -7.62 5.36
N ASP A 162 1.00 -8.14 6.32
CA ASP A 162 0.38 -7.40 7.41
C ASP A 162 0.43 -8.26 8.68
N ASP A 163 0.71 -7.65 9.83
CA ASP A 163 0.80 -8.37 11.12
C ASP A 163 -0.53 -9.03 11.52
N SER A 164 -1.64 -8.52 11.00
CA SER A 164 -3.02 -8.98 11.21
C SER A 164 -3.38 -10.16 10.31
N LEU A 165 -2.54 -10.50 9.32
CA LEU A 165 -2.75 -11.62 8.42
C LEU A 165 -2.03 -12.87 8.96
N LYS A 166 -2.83 -13.88 9.35
CA LYS A 166 -2.33 -15.13 9.91
C LYS A 166 -2.48 -16.26 8.90
N ILE A 167 -1.41 -17.05 8.73
CA ILE A 167 -1.40 -18.25 7.88
C ILE A 167 -1.47 -19.49 8.78
N TYR A 168 -2.32 -20.43 8.40
CA TYR A 168 -2.47 -21.74 9.04
C TYR A 168 -2.19 -22.84 8.01
N VAL A 169 -1.43 -23.85 8.43
CA VAL A 169 -1.16 -25.07 7.67
C VAL A 169 -1.74 -26.23 8.47
N ASP A 170 -2.67 -26.97 7.87
CA ASP A 170 -3.39 -28.08 8.50
C ASP A 170 -4.03 -27.70 9.84
N GLY A 171 -4.58 -26.48 9.90
CA GLY A 171 -5.22 -25.92 11.09
C GLY A 171 -4.25 -25.38 12.16
N THR A 172 -2.95 -25.55 12.00
CA THR A 172 -1.92 -25.02 12.91
C THR A 172 -1.40 -23.68 12.41
N GLN A 173 -1.40 -22.66 13.25
CA GLN A 173 -0.83 -21.36 12.89
C GLN A 173 0.67 -21.48 12.68
N VAL A 174 1.15 -21.00 11.54
CA VAL A 174 2.58 -20.90 11.22
C VAL A 174 3.02 -19.45 11.23
N GLU A 175 4.34 -19.23 11.24
CA GLU A 175 4.90 -17.89 11.13
C GLU A 175 4.60 -17.31 9.74
N THR A 176 3.79 -16.24 9.71
CA THR A 176 3.66 -15.40 8.51
C THR A 176 4.91 -14.53 8.42
N VAL A 177 5.59 -14.56 7.28
CA VAL A 177 6.78 -13.74 7.03
C VAL A 177 6.63 -12.88 5.78
N ARG A 178 7.39 -11.78 5.73
CA ARG A 178 7.50 -10.93 4.55
C ARG A 178 8.44 -11.59 3.54
N VAL A 179 7.89 -11.99 2.40
CA VAL A 179 8.63 -12.55 1.25
C VAL A 179 8.60 -11.58 0.07
N ASN A 180 9.59 -11.68 -0.82
CA ASN A 180 9.70 -10.88 -2.04
C ASN A 180 9.52 -9.36 -1.82
N GLY A 181 10.02 -8.86 -0.70
CA GLY A 181 10.02 -7.43 -0.35
C GLY A 181 8.71 -6.90 0.25
N GLY A 182 7.58 -7.59 0.13
CA GLY A 182 6.31 -7.02 0.59
C GLY A 182 5.11 -7.95 0.69
N PHE A 183 5.21 -9.22 0.30
CA PHE A 183 4.09 -10.14 0.31
C PHE A 183 4.11 -11.05 1.53
N ALA A 184 2.94 -11.56 1.93
CA ALA A 184 2.84 -12.57 2.96
C ALA A 184 3.20 -13.95 2.40
N GLY A 185 3.95 -14.70 3.19
CA GLY A 185 4.29 -16.09 2.89
C GLY A 185 4.58 -16.90 4.15
N ALA A 186 4.75 -18.19 3.97
CA ALA A 186 5.09 -19.14 5.03
C ALA A 186 5.89 -20.33 4.48
N ARG A 187 6.62 -21.02 5.35
CA ARG A 187 7.22 -22.32 5.02
C ARG A 187 6.17 -23.42 5.05
N VAL A 188 6.18 -24.26 4.02
CA VAL A 188 5.30 -25.43 3.91
C VAL A 188 6.18 -26.63 3.59
N SER A 189 6.01 -27.71 4.36
CA SER A 189 6.72 -28.97 4.14
C SER A 189 6.27 -29.66 2.85
N LYS A 190 7.05 -30.60 2.35
CA LYS A 190 6.63 -31.49 1.26
C LYS A 190 5.36 -32.27 1.65
N GLY A 191 4.33 -32.23 0.81
CA GLY A 191 3.08 -32.94 1.05
C GLY A 191 1.84 -32.21 0.56
N ALA A 192 0.68 -32.85 0.72
CA ALA A 192 -0.61 -32.20 0.56
C ALA A 192 -0.96 -31.49 1.87
N HIS A 193 -1.32 -30.22 1.79
CA HIS A 193 -1.61 -29.39 2.95
C HIS A 193 -2.84 -28.53 2.72
N ARG A 194 -3.63 -28.35 3.78
CA ARG A 194 -4.73 -27.39 3.79
C ARG A 194 -4.25 -26.05 4.33
N ILE A 195 -4.32 -25.03 3.49
CA ILE A 195 -3.91 -23.67 3.82
C ILE A 195 -5.13 -22.84 4.18
N GLU A 196 -5.03 -22.06 5.26
CA GLU A 196 -6.01 -21.03 5.60
C GLU A 196 -5.31 -19.70 5.89
N LEU A 197 -5.76 -18.63 5.23
CA LEU A 197 -5.38 -17.25 5.50
C LEU A 197 -6.52 -16.58 6.25
N ARG A 198 -6.25 -16.02 7.42
CA ARG A 198 -7.26 -15.33 8.24
C ARG A 198 -6.80 -13.92 8.55
N TYR A 199 -7.67 -12.94 8.33
CA TYR A 199 -7.40 -11.54 8.68
C TYR A 199 -8.06 -11.21 10.01
N GLN A 200 -7.29 -10.68 10.95
CA GLN A 200 -7.76 -10.30 12.28
C GLN A 200 -7.52 -8.80 12.51
N ALA A 201 -8.54 -7.98 12.21
CA ALA A 201 -8.43 -6.53 12.32
C ALA A 201 -7.93 -6.10 13.73
N PRO A 202 -6.87 -5.27 13.82
CA PRO A 202 -6.39 -4.73 15.09
C PRO A 202 -7.50 -3.99 15.81
N GLY A 203 -7.68 -4.25 17.11
CA GLY A 203 -8.69 -3.58 17.92
C GLY A 203 -10.14 -4.04 17.68
N SER A 204 -10.38 -5.04 16.83
CA SER A 204 -11.72 -5.61 16.60
C SER A 204 -12.42 -6.05 17.91
N GLY A 205 -11.68 -6.66 18.84
CA GLY A 205 -12.20 -7.02 20.17
C GLY A 205 -12.60 -5.80 21.02
N ILE A 206 -11.82 -4.71 20.96
CA ILE A 206 -12.12 -3.46 21.67
C ILE A 206 -13.38 -2.83 21.08
N GLY A 207 -13.46 -2.77 19.75
CA GLY A 207 -14.62 -2.24 19.04
C GLY A 207 -15.90 -2.99 19.42
N LEU A 208 -15.85 -4.32 19.42
CA LEU A 208 -16.98 -5.16 19.83
C LEU A 208 -17.41 -4.87 21.28
N GLY A 209 -16.43 -4.70 22.19
CA GLY A 209 -16.70 -4.34 23.58
C GLY A 209 -17.38 -2.99 23.73
N LEU A 210 -16.91 -1.96 23.02
CA LEU A 210 -17.52 -0.63 23.03
C LEU A 210 -18.94 -0.64 22.46
N SER A 211 -19.18 -1.38 21.38
CA SER A 211 -20.52 -1.53 20.80
C SER A 211 -21.48 -2.23 21.78
N ALA A 212 -21.03 -3.29 22.45
CA ALA A 212 -21.83 -3.97 23.46
C ALA A 212 -22.16 -3.04 24.64
N ALA A 213 -21.18 -2.28 25.14
CA ALA A 213 -21.39 -1.31 26.21
C ALA A 213 -22.39 -0.22 25.82
N ALA A 214 -22.29 0.33 24.62
CA ALA A 214 -23.24 1.32 24.11
C ALA A 214 -24.66 0.75 23.95
N ALA A 215 -24.79 -0.49 23.48
CA ALA A 215 -26.08 -1.16 23.37
C ALA A 215 -26.73 -1.39 24.75
N ILE A 216 -25.95 -1.79 25.75
CA ILE A 216 -26.42 -1.99 27.13
C ILE A 216 -26.86 -0.66 27.74
N THR A 217 -26.03 0.38 27.68
CA THR A 217 -26.36 1.69 28.27
C THR A 217 -27.55 2.33 27.56
N GLY A 218 -27.61 2.27 26.23
CA GLY A 218 -28.75 2.72 25.44
C GLY A 218 -30.03 1.95 25.76
N GLY A 219 -29.95 0.62 25.89
CA GLY A 219 -31.08 -0.23 26.28
C GLY A 219 -31.63 0.11 27.67
N ILE A 220 -30.75 0.31 28.66
CA ILE A 220 -31.13 0.75 30.01
C ILE A 220 -31.82 2.12 29.95
N TRP A 221 -31.26 3.08 29.20
CA TRP A 221 -31.84 4.41 29.05
C TRP A 221 -33.24 4.37 28.43
N VAL A 222 -33.48 3.54 27.41
CA VAL A 222 -34.81 3.35 26.81
C VAL A 222 -35.81 2.76 27.81
N ILE A 223 -35.40 1.76 28.60
CA ILE A 223 -36.27 1.13 29.61
C ILE A 223 -36.65 2.13 30.71
N LEU A 224 -35.69 2.93 31.18
CA LEU A 224 -35.94 3.97 32.19
C LEU A 224 -36.83 5.08 31.64
N SER A 225 -36.58 5.53 30.41
CA SER A 225 -37.38 6.57 29.73
C SER A 225 -38.82 6.15 29.47
N ARG A 226 -39.10 4.84 29.30
CA ARG A 226 -40.47 4.31 29.17
C ARG A 226 -41.21 4.24 30.51
N LYS A 227 -40.50 4.06 31.63
CA LYS A 227 -41.09 4.05 32.99
C LYS A 227 -41.41 5.44 33.50
N THR A 228 -40.70 6.47 33.04
CA THR A 228 -41.05 7.88 33.26
C THR A 228 -42.10 8.34 32.26
N SER A 229 -43.26 7.68 32.24
CA SER A 229 -44.47 8.28 31.66
C SER A 229 -44.93 9.38 32.62
N ILE A 230 -44.69 10.65 32.28
CA ILE A 230 -45.16 11.79 33.06
C ILE A 230 -46.71 11.74 33.10
N PRO A 231 -47.37 11.86 34.26
CA PRO A 231 -48.82 11.97 34.32
C PRO A 231 -49.23 13.25 33.58
N GLN A 232 -50.05 13.13 32.54
CA GLN A 232 -50.69 14.26 31.86
C GLN A 232 -51.51 15.06 32.87
N HIS A 233 -50.99 16.20 33.34
CA HIS A 233 -51.81 17.22 34.00
C HIS A 233 -52.66 17.91 32.92
N GLY A 234 -53.96 17.97 33.17
CA GLY A 234 -54.96 18.46 32.23
C GLY A 234 -54.67 19.89 31.77
N GLY A 235 -54.60 20.05 30.45
CA GLY A 235 -54.55 21.34 29.76
C GLY A 235 -54.86 21.16 28.28
N ALA A 236 -56.02 21.69 27.85
CA ALA A 236 -56.52 21.86 26.48
C ALA A 236 -55.97 20.93 25.38
N ARG A 237 -56.77 19.91 25.04
CA ARG A 237 -56.57 19.01 23.90
C ARG A 237 -56.85 19.77 22.59
N SER A 238 -55.82 20.34 21.94
CA SER A 238 -55.98 20.74 20.54
C SER A 238 -56.04 19.47 19.69
N LYS A 239 -57.21 19.21 19.10
CA LYS A 239 -57.36 18.10 18.14
C LYS A 239 -56.65 18.51 16.85
N GLN A 240 -55.42 18.05 16.65
CA GLN A 240 -54.84 18.03 15.32
C GLN A 240 -55.42 16.83 14.56
N SER A 241 -56.31 17.12 13.62
CA SER A 241 -56.82 16.13 12.67
C SER A 241 -55.79 15.93 11.57
N ALA A 242 -55.17 14.76 11.51
CA ALA A 242 -54.39 14.35 10.34
C ALA A 242 -55.33 13.73 9.31
N VAL A 243 -55.37 14.30 8.10
CA VAL A 243 -56.03 13.67 6.94
C VAL A 243 -54.99 12.77 6.27
N ILE A 244 -55.22 11.46 6.29
CA ILE A 244 -54.38 10.48 5.60
C ILE A 244 -54.89 10.39 4.16
N LEU A 245 -54.09 10.86 3.20
CA LEU A 245 -54.32 10.58 1.78
C LEU A 245 -53.51 9.34 1.41
N THR A 246 -54.18 8.20 1.22
CA THR A 246 -53.57 6.98 0.69
C THR A 246 -53.55 7.03 -0.83
N GLY A 247 -52.36 7.10 -1.43
CA GLY A 247 -52.13 6.85 -2.85
C GLY A 247 -51.35 5.55 -3.05
N SER A 248 -51.84 4.68 -3.92
CA SER A 248 -51.17 3.41 -4.28
C SER A 248 -50.36 3.59 -5.58
N ALA A 249 -49.04 3.43 -5.50
CA ALA A 249 -48.22 3.07 -6.65
C ALA A 249 -46.93 2.33 -6.21
N GLY A 250 -46.81 1.07 -6.65
CA GLY A 250 -45.56 0.36 -6.96
C GLY A 250 -44.36 0.42 -6.00
N SER A 251 -44.20 -0.65 -5.21
CA SER A 251 -42.94 -1.18 -4.65
C SER A 251 -41.88 -0.17 -4.17
N GLY A 252 -41.99 0.22 -2.89
CA GLY A 252 -40.92 0.87 -2.14
C GLY A 252 -41.47 1.86 -1.12
N ASN A 253 -41.61 1.46 0.14
CA ASN A 253 -42.11 2.36 1.19
C ASN A 253 -41.04 3.41 1.53
N ILE A 254 -41.27 4.66 1.14
CA ILE A 254 -40.66 5.84 1.76
C ILE A 254 -41.81 6.66 2.35
N SER A 255 -41.88 6.75 3.68
CA SER A 255 -42.82 7.64 4.37
C SER A 255 -42.12 8.99 4.61
N ALA A 256 -42.63 10.06 4.00
CA ALA A 256 -42.23 11.42 4.31
C ALA A 256 -43.42 12.16 4.96
N ALA A 257 -43.14 12.90 6.03
CA ALA A 257 -44.10 13.80 6.68
C ALA A 257 -43.62 15.24 6.51
N LEU A 258 -44.50 16.13 6.06
CA LEU A 258 -44.26 17.57 6.06
C LEU A 258 -44.99 18.17 7.28
N ILE A 259 -44.24 18.74 8.22
CA ILE A 259 -44.80 19.48 9.35
C ILE A 259 -45.04 20.92 8.88
N LEU A 260 -46.30 21.36 8.92
CA LEU A 260 -46.62 22.78 8.78
C LEU A 260 -46.42 23.45 10.14
N GLU A 261 -45.29 24.13 10.30
CA GLU A 261 -45.05 25.02 11.43
C GLU A 261 -45.88 26.29 11.23
N LYS A 262 -46.91 26.47 12.06
CA LYS A 262 -47.61 27.75 12.16
C LYS A 262 -46.79 28.65 13.08
N GLU A 263 -45.98 29.53 12.51
CA GLU A 263 -45.47 30.67 13.27
C GLU A 263 -46.66 31.49 13.79
N SER A 264 -46.60 31.91 15.05
CA SER A 264 -47.49 32.90 15.62
C SER A 264 -46.61 33.95 16.30
N CYS A 265 -46.86 35.22 15.96
CA CYS A 265 -46.30 36.41 16.63
C CYS A 265 -46.39 36.33 18.15
#